data_AF-A0A9P4XXA0-F1
#
_entry.id   AF-A0A9P4XXA0-F1
#
_cell.length_a   1.000
_cell.length_b   1.000
_cell.length_c   1.000
_cell.angle_alpha   90.00
_cell.angle_beta   90.00
_cell.angle_gamma   90.00
#
_symmetry.space_group_name_H-M   'P 1'
#
loop_
_entity.id
_entity.type
_entity.pdbx_description
1 polymer ?
#
loop_
_entity_poly.entity_id
_entity_poly.type
_entity_poly.pdbx_seq_one_letter_code
_entity_poly.pdbx_strand_id
1 'polypeptide(L)'
;MYKSKLVDIHIHPAIPPEDQARQNYTYEPLPAETIPPIGPNLLMHLFEHPDHAEILPILYKKIPQKLRAQLEACPIKGSAVGWGLQFVEGTNWFHVFLCGCLGFISALLFAVVWSIVRRDIQGGFAISGFMLAFLGFCLGIARTEAA
;
A
#
# COMPACT_ATOMS: atom_id res chain seq x y z
N MET A 1 12.11 23.22 8.15
CA MET A 1 11.65 21.88 8.58
C MET A 1 10.63 21.39 7.58
N TYR A 2 10.87 20.26 6.91
CA TYR A 2 9.84 19.63 6.07
C TYR A 2 8.76 19.06 7.01
N LYS A 3 7.49 19.40 6.78
CA LYS A 3 6.37 18.96 7.63
C LYS A 3 6.09 17.47 7.51
N SER A 4 6.55 16.85 6.42
CA SER A 4 6.35 15.44 6.10
C SER A 4 7.69 14.69 6.09
N LYS A 5 7.86 13.70 6.96
CA LYS A 5 9.08 12.85 6.99
C LYS A 5 9.03 11.77 5.91
N LEU A 6 8.55 12.13 4.72
CA LEU A 6 8.45 11.22 3.58
C LEU A 6 9.85 10.99 3.02
N VAL A 7 10.16 9.72 2.78
CA VAL A 7 11.43 9.27 2.19
C VAL A 7 11.11 8.70 0.82
N ASP A 8 11.90 9.08 -0.18
CA ASP A 8 11.76 8.56 -1.54
C ASP A 8 12.53 7.23 -1.69
N ILE A 9 11.96 6.28 -2.42
CA ILE A 9 12.54 4.95 -2.61
C ILE A 9 13.29 4.94 -3.94
N HIS A 10 14.61 4.99 -3.86
CA HIS A 10 15.44 5.03 -5.07
C HIS A 10 15.69 3.65 -5.68
N ILE A 11 15.78 2.58 -4.87
CA ILE A 11 16.18 1.23 -5.31
C ILE A 11 15.48 0.17 -4.45
N HIS A 12 14.90 -0.85 -5.08
CA HIS A 12 14.31 -2.02 -4.42
C HIS A 12 14.46 -3.28 -5.32
N PRO A 13 14.86 -4.45 -4.77
CA PRO A 13 15.34 -4.71 -3.42
C PRO A 13 16.82 -4.27 -3.24
N ALA A 14 17.16 -3.66 -2.11
CA ALA A 14 18.53 -3.19 -1.83
C ALA A 14 18.90 -3.30 -0.34
N ILE A 15 20.19 -3.51 -0.07
CA ILE A 15 20.81 -3.54 1.27
C ILE A 15 21.99 -2.56 1.33
N PRO A 16 22.41 -2.09 2.51
CA PRO A 16 23.60 -1.26 2.64
C PRO A 16 24.84 -1.97 2.09
N PRO A 17 25.70 -1.27 1.31
CA PRO A 17 26.97 -1.84 0.86
C PRO A 17 27.90 -2.10 2.06
N GLU A 18 28.78 -3.11 1.93
CA GLU A 18 29.50 -3.70 3.07
C GLU A 18 30.35 -2.70 3.88
N ASP A 19 30.90 -1.70 3.20
CA ASP A 19 31.71 -0.62 3.76
C ASP A 19 30.91 0.24 4.75
N GLN A 20 29.68 0.60 4.37
CA GLN A 20 28.76 1.38 5.21
C GLN A 20 28.01 0.52 6.22
N ALA A 21 27.74 -0.73 5.85
CA ALA A 21 27.03 -1.68 6.67
C ALA A 21 27.77 -1.95 7.99
N ARG A 22 29.09 -2.20 7.94
CA ARG A 22 29.91 -2.47 9.14
C ARG A 22 30.06 -1.28 10.09
N GLN A 23 29.90 -0.05 9.60
CA GLN A 23 30.15 1.16 10.40
C GLN A 23 28.88 1.78 10.96
N ASN A 24 27.77 1.72 10.20
CA ASN A 24 26.58 2.51 10.45
C ASN A 24 25.28 1.70 10.58
N TYR A 25 25.29 0.41 10.23
CA TYR A 25 24.11 -0.46 10.28
C TYR A 25 24.36 -1.71 11.13
N THR A 26 23.27 -2.30 11.62
CA THR A 26 23.28 -3.61 12.26
C THR A 26 22.22 -4.49 11.61
N TYR A 27 22.64 -5.68 11.18
CA TYR A 27 21.76 -6.76 10.76
C TYR A 27 22.52 -8.10 10.77
N GLU A 28 21.81 -9.21 10.85
CA GLU A 28 22.36 -10.57 10.87
C GLU A 28 21.79 -11.39 9.70
N PRO A 29 22.63 -12.08 8.88
CA PRO A 29 24.09 -12.03 8.84
C PRO A 29 24.64 -10.75 8.17
N LEU A 30 25.86 -10.37 8.52
CA LEU A 30 26.60 -9.23 7.94
C LEU A 30 27.90 -9.75 7.27
N PRO A 31 28.03 -9.75 5.94
CA PRO A 31 27.07 -9.31 4.91
C PRO A 31 25.87 -10.25 4.78
N ALA A 32 24.78 -9.76 4.18
CA ALA A 32 23.57 -10.57 4.00
C ALA A 32 23.83 -11.65 2.95
N GLU A 33 23.41 -12.88 3.25
CA GLU A 33 23.55 -14.03 2.35
C GLU A 33 22.59 -13.95 1.15
N THR A 34 21.44 -13.30 1.32
CA THR A 34 20.40 -13.16 0.30
C THR A 34 19.84 -11.74 0.24
N ILE A 35 19.41 -11.33 -0.96
CA ILE A 35 18.76 -10.05 -1.22
C ILE A 35 17.39 -10.33 -1.88
N PRO A 36 16.26 -10.03 -1.22
CA PRO A 36 16.14 -9.53 0.16
C PRO A 36 16.46 -10.61 1.21
N PRO A 37 16.94 -10.23 2.41
CA PRO A 37 17.26 -11.16 3.50
C PRO A 37 16.02 -11.82 4.13
N ILE A 38 14.84 -11.25 3.87
CA ILE A 38 13.52 -11.74 4.27
C ILE A 38 12.71 -11.94 2.98
N GLY A 39 12.07 -13.10 2.83
CA GLY A 39 11.21 -13.36 1.68
C GLY A 39 10.04 -12.36 1.60
N PRO A 40 9.61 -11.95 0.40
CA PRO A 40 8.64 -10.86 0.20
C PRO A 40 7.28 -11.11 0.87
N ASN A 41 6.86 -12.38 0.98
CA ASN A 41 5.58 -12.76 1.58
C ASN A 41 5.68 -13.13 3.06
N LEU A 42 6.88 -13.39 3.59
CA LEU A 42 7.03 -13.90 4.96
C LEU A 42 6.62 -12.86 5.99
N LEU A 43 7.08 -11.62 5.82
CA LEU A 43 6.75 -10.54 6.76
C LEU A 43 5.25 -10.19 6.72
N MET A 44 4.63 -10.26 5.55
CA MET A 44 3.18 -10.05 5.41
C MET A 44 2.38 -11.18 6.07
N HIS A 45 2.77 -12.44 5.86
CA HIS A 45 2.11 -13.58 6.49
C HIS A 45 2.16 -13.49 8.02
N LEU A 46 3.31 -13.13 8.59
CA LEU A 46 3.44 -12.95 10.04
C LEU A 46 2.68 -11.72 10.56
N PHE A 47 2.47 -10.72 9.72
CA PHE A 47 1.65 -9.55 10.05
C PHE A 47 0.15 -9.91 10.08
N GLU A 48 -0.33 -10.73 9.14
CA GLU A 48 -1.72 -11.20 9.10
C GLU A 48 -2.01 -12.31 10.13
N HIS A 49 -1.01 -13.13 10.44
CA HIS A 49 -1.10 -14.28 11.36
C HIS A 49 -0.05 -14.18 12.47
N PRO A 50 -0.27 -13.34 13.50
CA PRO A 50 0.70 -13.13 14.57
C PRO A 50 0.91 -14.37 15.44
N ASP A 51 -0.02 -15.31 15.44
CA ASP A 51 0.04 -16.60 16.13
C ASP A 51 1.05 -17.58 15.50
N HIS A 52 1.40 -17.39 14.22
CA HIS A 52 2.45 -18.15 13.55
C HIS A 52 3.86 -17.58 13.80
N ALA A 53 3.98 -16.43 14.48
CA ALA A 53 5.28 -15.85 14.80
C ALA A 53 5.99 -16.64 15.90
N GLU A 54 7.26 -16.93 15.67
CA GLU A 54 8.11 -17.49 16.71
C GLU A 54 8.25 -16.50 17.88
N ILE A 55 8.41 -17.03 19.10
CA ILE A 55 8.56 -16.25 20.34
C ILE A 55 9.75 -15.28 20.26
N LEU A 56 10.79 -15.61 19.47
CA LEU A 56 11.96 -14.77 19.30
C LEU A 56 11.92 -14.01 17.96
N PRO A 57 12.07 -12.67 17.96
CA PRO A 57 12.03 -11.82 16.77
C PRO A 57 13.32 -11.91 15.93
N ILE A 58 13.76 -13.12 15.56
CA ILE A 58 14.97 -13.38 14.75
C ILE A 58 14.89 -12.62 13.42
N LEU A 59 13.69 -12.50 12.86
CA LEU A 59 13.45 -11.81 11.60
C LEU A 59 13.78 -10.31 11.67
N TYR A 60 13.55 -9.66 12.81
CA TYR A 60 13.83 -8.23 12.98
C TYR A 60 15.32 -7.91 12.95
N LYS A 61 16.17 -8.88 13.31
CA LYS A 61 17.62 -8.75 13.19
C LYS A 61 18.09 -8.78 11.75
N LYS A 62 17.30 -9.31 10.82
CA LYS A 62 17.65 -9.34 9.39
C LYS A 62 17.38 -8.00 8.71
N ILE A 63 16.61 -7.11 9.34
CA ILE A 63 16.28 -5.79 8.80
C ILE A 63 17.45 -4.84 9.11
N PRO A 64 17.98 -4.10 8.12
CA PRO A 64 19.06 -3.14 8.36
C PRO A 64 18.59 -2.00 9.26
N GLN A 65 19.10 -1.95 10.49
CA GLN A 65 18.81 -0.88 11.44
C GLN A 65 20.01 0.07 11.53
N LYS A 66 19.76 1.39 11.46
CA LYS A 66 20.82 2.39 11.58
C LYS A 66 21.20 2.61 13.04
N LEU A 67 22.49 2.50 13.37
CA LEU A 67 22.98 2.46 14.74
C LEU A 67 23.07 3.83 15.43
N ARG A 68 23.47 4.88 14.71
CA ARG A 68 23.98 6.13 15.32
C ARG A 68 23.06 7.34 15.19
N ALA A 69 22.07 7.29 14.30
CA ALA A 69 21.18 8.42 14.06
C ALA A 69 19.87 7.94 13.43
N GLN A 70 18.77 8.61 13.77
CA GLN A 70 17.53 8.48 13.03
C GLN A 70 17.76 8.96 11.58
N LEU A 71 17.13 8.31 10.61
CA LEU A 71 17.06 8.86 9.26
C LEU A 71 16.17 10.11 9.31
N GLU A 72 16.78 11.28 9.18
CA GLU A 72 16.06 12.54 9.02
C GLU A 72 16.10 12.98 7.56
N ALA A 73 14.98 13.51 7.07
CA ALA A 73 14.90 14.08 5.74
C ALA A 73 15.78 15.35 5.69
N CYS A 74 16.99 15.21 5.16
CA CYS A 74 17.91 16.32 4.96
C CYS A 74 17.61 17.09 3.65
N PRO A 75 17.72 18.42 3.64
CA PRO A 75 17.46 19.24 2.45
C PRO A 75 18.55 19.09 1.36
N ILE A 76 19.68 18.46 1.69
CA ILE A 76 20.79 18.23 0.76
C ILE A 76 20.57 16.89 0.05
N LYS A 77 20.39 16.95 -1.28
CA LYS A 77 20.21 15.77 -2.14
C LYS A 77 21.37 14.79 -1.94
N GLY A 78 21.07 13.55 -1.58
CA GLY A 78 22.06 12.50 -1.31
C GLY A 78 22.66 12.49 0.09
N SER A 79 22.31 13.44 0.97
CA SER A 79 22.88 13.52 2.33
C SER A 79 22.24 12.56 3.35
N ALA A 80 21.09 11.97 3.03
CA ALA A 80 20.32 11.11 3.93
C ALA A 80 19.86 9.81 3.27
N VAL A 81 20.79 9.10 2.61
CA VAL A 81 20.52 7.75 2.09
C VAL A 81 20.44 6.77 3.25
N GLY A 82 19.45 5.88 3.22
CA GLY A 82 19.36 4.77 4.14
C GLY A 82 18.51 3.64 3.61
N TRP A 83 18.50 2.55 4.36
CA TRP A 83 17.83 1.30 4.01
C TRP A 83 16.79 0.96 5.07
N GLY A 84 15.73 0.29 4.64
CA GLY A 84 14.61 -0.07 5.52
C GLY A 84 13.58 -0.94 4.80
N LEU A 85 12.40 -1.02 5.39
CA LEU A 85 11.26 -1.74 4.81
C LEU A 85 10.40 -0.80 3.97
N GLN A 86 9.96 -1.29 2.82
CA GLN A 86 8.92 -0.67 2.02
C GLN A 86 7.58 -1.30 2.37
N PHE A 87 6.65 -0.49 2.87
CA PHE A 87 5.26 -0.91 3.02
C PHE A 87 4.53 -0.63 1.72
N VAL A 88 4.01 -1.68 1.09
CA VAL A 88 3.16 -1.56 -0.09
C VAL A 88 1.73 -1.74 0.37
N GLU A 89 1.01 -0.64 0.53
CA GLU A 89 -0.41 -0.64 0.84
C GLU A 89 -1.19 -0.99 -0.44
N GLY A 90 -1.49 -2.26 -0.61
CA GLY A 90 -2.32 -2.72 -1.72
C GLY A 90 -3.79 -2.45 -1.47
N THR A 91 -4.48 -1.78 -2.41
CA THR A 91 -5.94 -1.75 -2.39
C THR A 91 -6.49 -3.13 -2.72
N ASN A 92 -7.33 -3.67 -1.85
CA ASN A 92 -7.98 -4.95 -2.08
C ASN A 92 -9.03 -4.82 -3.21
N TRP A 93 -8.63 -5.16 -4.43
CA TRP A 93 -9.45 -5.03 -5.63
C TRP A 93 -10.75 -5.84 -5.58
N PHE A 94 -10.79 -6.92 -4.80
CA PHE A 94 -12.00 -7.71 -4.61
C PHE A 94 -13.07 -6.92 -3.84
N HIS A 95 -12.66 -6.15 -2.82
CA HIS A 95 -13.58 -5.27 -2.09
C HIS A 95 -14.10 -4.13 -2.95
N VAL A 96 -13.21 -3.54 -3.76
CA VAL A 96 -13.57 -2.50 -4.75
C VAL A 96 -14.59 -3.04 -5.76
N PHE A 97 -14.37 -4.27 -6.24
CA PHE A 97 -15.31 -4.94 -7.14
C PHE A 97 -16.67 -5.18 -6.47
N LEU A 98 -16.69 -5.68 -5.24
CA LEU A 98 -17.93 -5.94 -4.49
C LEU A 98 -18.72 -4.64 -4.25
N CYS A 99 -18.03 -3.54 -3.91
CA CYS A 99 -18.63 -2.21 -3.80
C CYS A 99 -19.25 -1.75 -5.13
N GLY A 100 -18.59 -2.01 -6.26
CA GLY A 100 -19.12 -1.74 -7.59
C GLY A 100 -20.39 -2.53 -7.91
N CYS A 101 -20.43 -3.82 -7.57
CA CYS A 101 -21.62 -4.67 -7.73
C CYS A 101 -22.80 -4.16 -6.89
N LEU A 102 -22.56 -3.77 -5.63
CA LEU A 102 -23.60 -3.19 -4.77
C LEU A 102 -24.13 -1.87 -5.33
N GLY A 103 -23.24 -0.99 -5.81
CA GLY A 103 -23.61 0.25 -6.49
C GLY A 103 -24.50 0.01 -7.71
N PHE A 104 -24.12 -0.96 -8.56
CA PHE A 104 -24.91 -1.33 -9.73
C PHE A 104 -26.32 -1.83 -9.38
N ILE A 105 -26.43 -2.74 -8.40
CA ILE A 105 -27.72 -3.27 -7.95
C ILE A 105 -28.60 -2.13 -7.41
N SER A 106 -28.02 -1.22 -6.62
CA SER A 106 -28.76 -0.08 -6.07
C SER A 106 -29.30 0.85 -7.16
N ALA A 107 -28.49 1.15 -8.19
CA ALA A 107 -28.90 1.97 -9.33
C ALA A 107 -29.97 1.27 -10.16
N LEU A 108 -29.87 -0.06 -10.34
CA LEU A 108 -30.88 -0.84 -11.06
C LEU A 108 -32.23 -0.84 -10.34
N LEU A 109 -32.22 -1.06 -9.01
CA LEU A 109 -33.44 -1.00 -8.20
C LEU A 109 -34.08 0.40 -8.27
N PHE A 110 -33.27 1.45 -8.19
CA PHE A 110 -33.75 2.82 -8.36
C PHE A 110 -34.37 3.04 -9.74
N ALA A 111 -33.71 2.58 -10.81
CA ALA A 111 -34.24 2.67 -12.18
C ALA A 111 -35.62 2.02 -12.30
N VAL A 112 -35.77 0.80 -11.77
CA VAL A 112 -37.02 0.03 -11.82
C VAL A 112 -38.12 0.73 -11.02
N VAL A 113 -37.84 1.12 -9.77
CA VAL A 113 -38.82 1.80 -8.91
C VAL A 113 -39.26 3.13 -9.53
N TRP A 114 -38.32 3.94 -10.03
CA TRP A 114 -38.63 5.20 -10.71
C TRP A 114 -39.50 4.98 -11.94
N SER A 115 -39.13 4.00 -12.77
CA SER A 115 -39.86 3.67 -14.00
C SER A 115 -41.30 3.26 -13.71
N ILE A 116 -41.54 2.51 -12.63
CA ILE A 116 -42.90 2.09 -12.22
C ILE A 116 -43.70 3.29 -11.70
N VAL A 117 -43.13 4.08 -10.79
CA VAL A 117 -43.83 5.19 -10.11
C VAL A 117 -44.15 6.33 -11.07
N ARG A 118 -43.21 6.67 -11.97
CA ARG A 118 -43.34 7.79 -12.91
C ARG A 118 -43.87 7.37 -14.28
N ARG A 119 -44.00 6.06 -14.53
CA ARG A 119 -44.30 5.47 -15.85
C ARG A 119 -43.35 5.98 -16.94
N ASP A 120 -42.13 6.31 -16.56
CA ASP A 120 -41.10 6.86 -17.43
C ASP A 120 -39.83 6.00 -17.33
N ILE A 121 -39.73 5.06 -18.27
CA ILE A 121 -38.61 4.13 -18.38
C ILE A 121 -37.34 4.89 -18.79
N GLN A 122 -37.47 5.83 -19.73
CA GLN A 122 -36.32 6.53 -20.28
C GLN A 122 -35.66 7.42 -19.22
N GLY A 123 -36.45 8.18 -18.47
CA GLY A 123 -35.96 9.01 -17.36
C GLY A 123 -35.34 8.18 -16.23
N GLY A 124 -35.99 7.08 -15.84
CA GLY A 124 -35.50 6.20 -14.76
C GLY A 124 -34.14 5.59 -15.06
N PHE A 125 -33.96 5.05 -16.27
CA PHE A 125 -32.68 4.49 -16.69
C PHE A 125 -31.63 5.57 -16.99
N ALA A 126 -32.01 6.74 -17.50
CA ALA A 126 -31.08 7.85 -17.72
C ALA A 126 -30.46 8.36 -16.41
N ILE A 127 -31.29 8.61 -15.38
CA ILE A 127 -30.82 9.09 -14.07
C ILE A 127 -29.95 8.03 -13.41
N SER A 128 -30.38 6.76 -13.44
CA SER A 128 -29.63 5.66 -12.84
C SER A 128 -28.29 5.41 -13.53
N GLY A 129 -28.25 5.52 -14.86
CA GLY A 129 -27.02 5.47 -15.64
C GLY A 129 -26.06 6.60 -15.28
N PHE A 130 -26.58 7.83 -15.12
CA PHE A 130 -25.79 8.96 -14.66
C PHE A 130 -25.22 8.73 -13.25
N MET A 131 -26.02 8.22 -12.31
CA MET A 131 -25.56 7.87 -10.96
C MET A 131 -24.44 6.83 -10.98
N LEU A 132 -24.59 5.78 -11.80
CA LEU A 132 -23.58 4.73 -11.95
C LEU A 132 -22.28 5.27 -12.57
N ALA A 133 -22.38 6.15 -13.57
CA ALA A 133 -21.23 6.80 -14.18
C ALA A 133 -20.47 7.69 -13.17
N PHE A 134 -21.19 8.45 -12.34
CA PHE A 134 -20.60 9.25 -11.27
C PHE A 134 -19.91 8.38 -10.20
N LEU A 135 -20.54 7.26 -9.82
CA LEU A 135 -19.93 6.26 -8.94
C LEU A 135 -18.63 5.70 -9.53
N GLY A 136 -18.65 5.35 -10.82
CA GLY A 136 -17.47 4.90 -11.55
C GLY A 136 -16.36 5.95 -11.61
N PHE A 137 -16.71 7.22 -11.81
CA PHE A 137 -15.77 8.34 -11.77
C PHE A 137 -15.11 8.49 -10.39
N CYS A 138 -15.90 8.46 -9.32
CA CYS A 138 -15.37 8.52 -7.95
C CYS A 138 -14.45 7.34 -7.64
N LEU A 139 -14.84 6.13 -8.06
CA LEU A 139 -14.03 4.92 -7.89
C LEU A 139 -12.73 5.01 -8.69
N GLY A 140 -12.77 5.61 -9.89
CA GLY A 140 -11.60 5.87 -10.72
C GLY A 140 -10.60 6.81 -10.05
N ILE A 141 -11.06 7.91 -9.44
CA ILE A 141 -10.21 8.80 -8.63
C ILE A 141 -9.62 8.05 -7.44
N ALA A 142 -10.42 7.25 -6.73
CA ALA A 142 -9.91 6.45 -5.62
C ALA A 142 -8.82 5.45 -6.06
N ARG A 143 -8.87 4.95 -7.31
CA ARG A 143 -7.80 4.11 -7.88
C ARG A 143 -6.51 4.87 -8.15
N THR A 144 -6.60 6.12 -8.61
CA THR A 144 -5.40 6.92 -8.92
C THR A 144 -4.63 7.33 -7.67
N GLU A 145 -5.32 7.54 -6.56
CA GLU A 145 -4.68 7.84 -5.27
C GLU A 145 -4.01 6.60 -4.63
N ALA A 146 -4.42 5.39 -5.06
CA ALA A 146 -3.95 4.12 -4.51
C ALA A 146 -2.87 3.42 -5.37
N ALA A 147 -2.48 4.02 -6.50
CA ALA A 147 -1.49 3.50 -7.44
C ALA A 147 -0.18 4.29 -7.34
#